data_AF-A0A0W0ZIV8-F1
#
_entry.id   AF-A0A0W0ZIV8-F1
#
_cell.length_a   1.000
_cell.length_b   1.000
_cell.length_c   1.000
_cell.angle_alpha   90.00
_cell.angle_beta   90.00
_cell.angle_gamma   90.00
#
_symmetry.space_group_name_H-M   'P 1'
#
loop_
_entity.id
_entity.type
_entity.pdbx_description
1 polymer ?
#
loop_
_entity_poly.entity_id
_entity_poly.type
_entity_poly.pdbx_seq_one_letter_code
_entity_poly.pdbx_strand_id
1 'polypeptide(L)'
;MKKIIVVLMCLVCFCSFAFDHTYDVSGEDENGTELEGTIYSYNGEREVSGELTDENGNNFDFSGQWDSYGHMSGETEEGISVELDVN
;
A
#
# COMPACT_ATOMS: atom_id res chain seq x y z
N MET A 1 -14.21 -49.06 12.67
CA MET A 1 -12.94 -49.12 11.90
C MET A 1 -12.96 -47.91 10.97
N LYS A 2 -12.29 -46.77 11.29
CA LYS A 2 -10.92 -46.41 10.85
C LYS A 2 -10.72 -46.72 9.34
N LYS A 3 -10.39 -45.83 8.40
CA LYS A 3 -9.98 -44.41 8.30
C LYS A 3 -10.00 -44.04 6.78
N ILE A 4 -9.57 -42.81 6.44
CA ILE A 4 -8.92 -42.34 5.19
C ILE A 4 -9.91 -42.09 4.02
N ILE A 5 -9.99 -40.94 3.33
CA ILE A 5 -8.95 -40.00 2.87
C ILE A 5 -9.50 -38.55 2.77
N VAL A 6 -8.81 -37.66 3.47
CA VAL A 6 -8.72 -36.21 3.27
C VAL A 6 -7.89 -35.96 2.01
N VAL A 7 -8.47 -35.62 0.85
CA VAL A 7 -7.76 -34.95 -0.27
C VAL A 7 -8.79 -34.31 -1.21
N LEU A 8 -9.09 -33.04 -0.98
CA LEU A 8 -9.47 -32.05 -2.01
C LEU A 8 -9.35 -30.65 -1.35
N MET A 9 -8.33 -30.36 -0.56
CA MET A 9 -6.98 -29.98 -0.98
C MET A 9 -6.98 -29.07 -2.21
N CYS A 10 -6.80 -27.78 -1.91
CA CYS A 10 -6.22 -26.76 -2.78
C CYS A 10 -7.10 -26.14 -3.87
N LEU A 11 -8.26 -25.58 -3.51
CA LEU A 11 -8.78 -24.43 -4.27
C LEU A 11 -9.08 -23.22 -3.38
N VAL A 12 -8.26 -23.07 -2.34
CA VAL A 12 -8.07 -21.79 -1.70
C VAL A 12 -6.62 -21.44 -1.94
N CYS A 13 -6.33 -20.97 -3.15
CA CYS A 13 -5.21 -20.07 -3.37
C CYS A 13 -5.56 -18.81 -2.58
N PHE A 14 -5.38 -18.87 -1.24
CA PHE A 14 -5.01 -17.69 -0.50
C PHE A 14 -3.66 -17.32 -1.06
N CYS A 15 -3.67 -16.49 -2.11
CA CYS A 15 -2.51 -15.68 -2.44
C CYS A 15 -2.19 -14.96 -1.13
N SER A 16 -1.10 -15.37 -0.49
CA SER A 16 -0.53 -14.63 0.62
C SER A 16 -0.10 -13.29 0.01
N PHE A 17 -1.00 -12.31 0.04
CA PHE A 17 -0.71 -10.91 -0.29
C PHE A 17 0.13 -10.35 0.86
N ALA A 18 1.36 -10.83 0.97
CA ALA A 18 2.36 -10.23 1.83
C ALA A 18 3.10 -9.23 0.94
N PHE A 19 2.95 -7.95 1.24
CA PHE A 19 3.75 -6.92 0.59
C PHE A 19 5.23 -7.26 0.77
N ASP A 20 6.00 -7.24 -0.32
CA ASP A 20 7.41 -7.60 -0.30
C ASP A 20 8.26 -6.48 0.31
N HIS A 21 7.78 -5.23 0.21
CA HIS A 21 8.47 -4.04 0.66
C HIS A 21 7.54 -3.08 1.40
N THR A 22 8.13 -2.37 2.35
CA THR A 22 7.48 -1.34 3.15
C THR A 22 8.42 -0.14 3.22
N TYR A 23 7.89 1.05 2.98
CA TYR A 23 8.64 2.29 2.90
C TYR A 23 7.99 3.34 3.79
N ASP A 24 8.79 4.00 4.62
CA ASP A 24 8.36 5.22 5.29
C ASP A 24 8.46 6.37 4.28
N VAL A 25 7.42 7.18 4.20
CA VAL A 25 7.28 8.24 3.21
C VAL A 25 6.87 9.56 3.83
N SER A 26 7.13 10.64 3.11
CA SER A 26 6.56 11.96 3.39
C SER A 26 6.23 12.67 2.08
N GLY A 27 5.32 13.63 2.11
CA GLY A 27 4.93 14.41 0.95
C GLY A 27 3.79 15.38 1.23
N GLU A 28 3.12 15.82 0.17
CA GLU A 28 2.04 16.82 0.25
C GLU A 28 0.86 16.43 -0.64
N ASP A 29 -0.36 16.76 -0.19
CA ASP A 29 -1.56 16.69 -1.02
C ASP A 29 -1.70 17.92 -1.94
N GLU A 30 -2.68 17.90 -2.85
CA GLU A 30 -2.95 19.03 -3.76
C GLU A 30 -3.35 20.34 -3.04
N ASN A 31 -3.71 20.28 -1.75
CA ASN A 31 -4.03 21.44 -0.92
C ASN A 31 -2.81 21.98 -0.16
N GLY A 32 -1.65 21.33 -0.27
CA GLY A 32 -0.43 21.68 0.46
C GLY A 32 -0.42 21.18 1.91
N THR A 33 -1.22 20.16 2.22
CA THR A 33 -1.21 19.48 3.52
C THR A 33 -0.07 18.48 3.55
N GLU A 34 0.84 18.61 4.52
CA GLU A 34 1.90 17.63 4.73
C GLU A 34 1.31 16.30 5.20
N LEU A 35 1.78 15.21 4.59
CA LEU A 35 1.39 13.84 4.89
C LEU A 35 2.64 12.98 5.12
N GLU A 36 2.60 12.13 6.13
CA GLU A 36 3.62 11.13 6.41
C GLU A 36 2.98 9.76 6.57
N GLY A 37 3.72 8.68 6.31
CA GLY A 37 3.13 7.37 6.51
C GLY A 37 3.96 6.21 6.01
N THR A 38 3.28 5.10 5.78
CA THR A 38 3.88 3.83 5.40
C THR A 38 3.24 3.31 4.11
N ILE A 39 4.06 3.13 3.07
CA ILE A 39 3.65 2.57 1.78
C ILE A 39 4.13 1.13 1.65
N TYR A 40 3.24 0.29 1.13
CA TYR A 40 3.47 -1.10 0.84
C TYR A 40 3.51 -1.36 -0.67
N SER A 41 4.44 -2.22 -1.10
CA SER A 41 4.67 -2.51 -2.51
C SER A 41 5.06 -3.97 -2.74
N TYR A 42 4.77 -4.48 -3.93
CA TYR A 42 5.21 -5.80 -4.42
C TYR A 42 6.39 -5.67 -5.37
N ASN A 43 7.28 -6.65 -5.33
CA ASN A 43 8.44 -6.62 -6.20
C ASN A 43 8.05 -6.75 -7.68
N GLY A 44 8.49 -5.81 -8.50
CA GLY A 44 8.20 -5.79 -9.94
C GLY A 44 6.84 -5.20 -10.31
N GLU A 45 6.05 -4.74 -9.34
CA GLU A 45 4.82 -3.98 -9.58
C GLU A 45 5.07 -2.48 -9.44
N ARG A 46 4.34 -1.69 -10.23
CA ARG A 46 4.34 -0.23 -10.09
C ARG A 46 3.30 0.25 -9.10
N GLU A 47 2.24 -0.52 -8.92
CA GLU A 47 1.15 -0.19 -8.01
C GLU A 47 1.62 -0.28 -6.55
N VAL A 48 1.18 0.68 -5.76
CA VAL A 48 1.48 0.79 -4.33
C VAL A 48 0.23 1.21 -3.56
N SER A 49 0.19 0.83 -2.29
CA SER A 49 -0.88 1.20 -1.38
C SER A 49 -0.32 1.42 0.01
N GLY A 50 -0.91 2.28 0.82
CA GLY A 50 -0.42 2.53 2.17
C GLY A 50 -1.36 3.35 3.03
N GLU A 51 -0.89 3.68 4.22
CA GLU A 51 -1.60 4.54 5.17
C GLU A 51 -0.78 5.82 5.35
N LEU A 52 -1.44 6.97 5.22
CA LEU A 52 -0.88 8.30 5.47
C LEU A 52 -1.55 8.94 6.67
N THR A 53 -0.87 9.87 7.31
CA THR A 53 -1.34 10.65 8.45
C THR A 53 -0.96 12.11 8.26
N ASP A 54 -1.91 13.02 8.52
CA ASP A 54 -1.64 14.47 8.52
C ASP A 54 -1.13 14.97 9.88
N GLU A 55 -0.74 16.25 9.94
CA GLU A 55 -0.30 16.90 11.19
C GLU A 55 -1.36 16.92 12.31
N ASN A 56 -2.63 16.72 11.97
CA ASN A 56 -3.75 16.68 12.91
C ASN A 56 -4.02 15.26 13.43
N GLY A 57 -3.31 14.25 12.92
CA GLY A 57 -3.49 12.84 13.27
C GLY A 57 -4.67 12.18 12.56
N ASN A 58 -5.15 12.73 11.45
CA ASN A 58 -6.14 12.09 10.59
C ASN A 58 -5.44 11.07 9.68
N ASN A 59 -6.02 9.87 9.56
CA ASN A 59 -5.46 8.81 8.74
C ASN A 59 -6.19 8.71 7.39
N PHE A 60 -5.43 8.42 6.34
CA PHE A 60 -5.93 8.28 4.97
C PHE A 60 -5.35 7.04 4.32
N ASP A 61 -6.20 6.28 3.64
CA ASP A 61 -5.74 5.20 2.76
C ASP A 61 -5.23 5.81 1.45
N PHE A 62 -4.03 5.43 1.03
CA PHE A 62 -3.39 5.87 -0.20
C PHE A 62 -3.33 4.73 -1.22
N SER A 63 -3.62 5.06 -2.48
CA SER A 63 -3.41 4.18 -3.63
C SER A 63 -2.70 4.95 -4.74
N GLY A 64 -1.58 4.43 -5.23
CA GLY A 64 -0.75 5.14 -6.19
C GLY A 64 0.17 4.25 -7.01
N GLN A 65 1.13 4.87 -7.69
CA GLN A 65 2.14 4.19 -8.47
C GLN A 65 3.53 4.81 -8.29
N TRP A 66 4.57 3.99 -8.45
CA TRP A 66 5.95 4.45 -8.60
C TRP A 66 6.13 5.20 -9.93
N ASP A 67 6.47 6.48 -9.83
CA ASP A 67 6.78 7.31 -11.01
C ASP A 67 8.27 7.32 -11.33
N SER A 68 9.10 7.32 -10.29
CA SER A 68 10.54 7.32 -10.43
C SER A 68 11.24 6.71 -9.20
N TYR A 69 12.55 6.90 -9.08
CA TYR A 69 13.32 6.27 -8.00
C TYR A 69 13.01 6.91 -6.65
N GLY A 70 12.14 6.27 -5.87
CA GLY A 70 11.73 6.75 -4.55
C GLY A 70 10.57 7.73 -4.55
N HIS A 71 10.00 8.07 -5.72
CA HIS A 71 8.88 8.99 -5.85
C HIS A 71 7.61 8.26 -6.29
N MET A 72 6.49 8.63 -5.69
CA MET A 72 5.17 8.05 -5.91
C MET A 72 4.11 9.13 -6.05
N SER A 73 3.17 8.94 -6.97
CA SER A 73 1.95 9.74 -7.05
C SER A 73 0.73 8.84 -6.93
N GLY A 74 -0.34 9.38 -6.39
CA GLY A 74 -1.58 8.65 -6.20
C GLY A 74 -2.66 9.52 -5.61
N GLU A 75 -3.68 8.87 -5.09
CA GLU A 75 -4.84 9.53 -4.49
C GLU A 75 -5.19 8.88 -3.15
N THR A 76 -5.78 9.65 -2.25
CA THR A 76 -6.43 9.12 -1.06
C THR A 76 -7.77 8.45 -1.41
N GLU A 77 -8.38 7.73 -0.47
CA GLU A 77 -9.74 7.20 -0.65
C GLU A 77 -10.80 8.27 -0.94
N GLU A 78 -10.54 9.52 -0.59
CA GLU A 78 -11.41 10.67 -0.87
C GLU A 78 -11.19 11.26 -2.28
N GLY A 79 -10.24 10.72 -3.04
CA GLY A 79 -9.88 11.19 -4.39
C GLY A 79 -9.00 12.44 -4.40
N ILE A 80 -8.30 12.71 -3.28
CA ILE A 80 -7.36 13.84 -3.18
C ILE A 80 -6.01 13.38 -3.71
N SER A 81 -5.45 14.11 -4.68
CA SER A 81 -4.13 13.81 -5.25
C SER A 81 -3.01 14.05 -4.22
N VAL A 82 -2.05 13.13 -4.15
CA VAL A 82 -0.90 13.18 -3.24
C VAL A 82 0.38 12.78 -3.98
N GLU A 83 1.46 13.53 -3.73
CA GLU A 83 2.82 13.18 -4.15
C GLU A 83 3.65 12.83 -2.91
N LEU A 84 4.42 11.73 -2.99
CA LEU A 84 5.18 11.17 -1.87
C LEU A 84 6.60 10.80 -2.29
N ASP A 85 7.54 11.01 -1.39
CA ASP A 85 8.93 10.56 -1.49
C ASP A 85 9.28 9.60 -0.35
N VAL A 86 10.09 8.59 -0.65
CA VAL A 86 10.67 7.69 0.35
C VAL A 86 11.73 8.42 1.19
N ASN A 87 11.67 8.25 2.50
CA ASN A 87 12.59 8.83 3.48
C ASN A 87 13.98 8.15 3.54
#